data_AF-W0FUA6-F1
#
_entry.id   AF-W0FUA6-F1
#
_cell.length_a   1.000
_cell.length_b   1.000
_cell.length_c   1.000
_cell.angle_alpha   90.00
_cell.angle_beta   90.00
_cell.angle_gamma   90.00
#
_symmetry.space_group_name_H-M   'P 1'
#
loop_
_entity.id
_entity.type
_entity.pdbx_description
1 polymer ?
#
loop_
_entity_poly.entity_id
_entity_poly.type
_entity_poly.pdbx_seq_one_letter_code
_entity_poly.pdbx_strand_id
1 'polypeptide(L)'
;MKQKRFSLLLCFLLLLTLAGCGPKRVETIPYWKAGSPTMASLVAYVAQVTDETSASYVPEQERIAMFDMDGTLYGELFPTYFDECLLLHRLLHDETYEASTEDRAWALAAEAALMSGEPEPDSPRSSAQMAAEAFQSFTVEEYRAYVRAFMDEPAVGFVGMTYGEGFYLPMVALVQYLFEHGFTVFISSGSERALVRELIQDTLGPWIPSDRVIGSSFSLTATGQG
;
A
#
# COMPACT_ATOMS: atom_id res chain seq x y z
N MET A 1 -20.32 -14.55 77.78
CA MET A 1 -19.22 -13.78 77.15
C MET A 1 -18.69 -14.52 75.90
N LYS A 2 -19.29 -14.34 74.73
CA LYS A 2 -18.72 -14.71 73.41
C LYS A 2 -19.31 -13.76 72.35
N GLN A 3 -18.63 -12.66 72.09
CA GLN A 3 -18.88 -11.77 70.95
C GLN A 3 -17.54 -11.41 70.32
N LYS A 4 -17.59 -11.05 69.03
CA LYS A 4 -16.52 -10.45 68.20
C LYS A 4 -15.61 -11.42 67.44
N ARG A 5 -16.15 -12.11 66.42
CA ARG A 5 -15.34 -12.64 65.30
C ARG A 5 -16.01 -12.52 63.91
N PHE A 6 -17.07 -11.73 63.76
CA PHE A 6 -17.81 -11.64 62.48
C PHE A 6 -17.58 -10.35 61.68
N SER A 7 -16.77 -9.41 62.16
CA SER A 7 -16.67 -8.07 61.54
C SER A 7 -15.50 -7.87 60.60
N LEU A 8 -14.58 -8.83 60.46
CA LEU A 8 -13.35 -8.63 59.68
C LEU A 8 -13.42 -9.17 58.24
N LEU A 9 -14.34 -10.09 57.95
CA LEU A 9 -14.50 -10.62 56.58
C LEU A 9 -15.27 -9.67 55.64
N LEU A 10 -16.06 -8.74 56.18
CA LEU A 10 -16.86 -7.83 55.35
C LEU A 10 -16.06 -6.65 54.79
N CYS A 11 -14.93 -6.29 55.41
CA CYS A 11 -14.06 -5.23 54.89
C CYS A 11 -13.14 -5.69 53.75
N PHE A 12 -12.85 -6.98 53.62
CA PHE A 12 -11.99 -7.49 52.54
C PHE A 12 -12.75 -7.70 51.21
N LEU A 13 -14.08 -7.87 51.28
CA LEU A 13 -14.92 -7.99 50.09
C LEU A 13 -15.30 -6.64 49.45
N LEU A 14 -15.12 -5.53 50.17
CA LEU A 14 -15.49 -4.19 49.70
C LEU A 14 -14.34 -3.44 48.99
N LEU A 15 -13.12 -3.99 49.01
CA LEU A 15 -11.92 -3.37 48.43
C LEU A 15 -11.53 -3.94 47.05
N LEU A 16 -12.23 -4.97 46.55
CA LEU A 16 -11.99 -5.54 45.21
C LEU A 16 -12.86 -4.93 44.09
N THR A 17 -13.76 -3.98 44.38
CA THR A 17 -14.70 -3.44 43.39
C THR A 17 -14.25 -2.14 42.70
N LEU A 18 -13.02 -1.65 42.97
CA LEU A 18 -12.50 -0.40 42.38
C LEU A 18 -11.45 -0.60 41.27
N ALA A 19 -11.14 -1.83 40.88
CA ALA A 19 -10.19 -2.13 39.81
C ALA A 19 -10.88 -2.22 38.43
N GLY A 20 -11.49 -1.12 37.96
CA GLY A 20 -12.26 -1.15 36.71
C GLY A 20 -12.32 0.12 35.85
N CYS A 21 -11.80 1.26 36.32
CA CYS A 21 -11.77 2.50 35.51
C CYS A 21 -10.35 3.03 35.40
N GLY A 22 -9.47 2.26 34.76
CA GLY A 22 -8.36 2.90 34.05
C GLY A 22 -8.91 3.78 32.93
N PRO A 23 -8.23 4.86 32.51
CA PRO A 23 -8.66 5.61 31.34
C PRO A 23 -8.85 4.63 30.18
N LYS A 24 -10.02 4.63 29.53
CA LYS A 24 -10.25 3.86 28.30
C LYS A 24 -9.13 4.26 27.34
N ARG A 25 -8.25 3.31 27.02
CA ARG A 25 -7.18 3.55 26.04
C ARG A 25 -7.89 3.85 24.73
N VAL A 26 -7.79 5.09 24.27
CA VAL A 26 -8.29 5.46 22.95
C VAL A 26 -7.43 4.69 21.96
N GLU A 27 -8.06 3.85 21.17
CA GLU A 27 -7.38 3.12 20.12
C GLU A 27 -6.87 4.11 19.07
N THR A 28 -5.64 3.86 18.59
CA THR A 28 -4.94 4.77 17.69
C THR A 28 -4.25 3.98 16.60
N ILE A 29 -4.27 4.51 15.38
CA ILE A 29 -3.51 3.95 14.26
C ILE A 29 -2.13 4.66 14.21
N PRO A 30 -0.99 3.91 14.19
CA PRO A 30 0.35 4.48 14.13
C PRO A 30 0.56 5.48 12.98
N TYR A 31 1.49 6.42 13.14
CA TYR A 31 1.85 7.47 12.16
C TYR A 31 0.77 8.52 11.85
N TRP A 32 -0.47 8.32 12.29
CA TRP A 32 -1.48 9.37 12.23
C TRP A 32 -1.20 10.47 13.26
N LYS A 33 -1.44 11.71 12.87
CA LYS A 33 -1.32 12.87 13.77
C LYS A 33 -2.23 12.69 14.99
N ALA A 34 -1.69 12.93 16.19
CA ALA A 34 -2.47 12.90 17.43
C ALA A 34 -3.67 13.85 17.35
N GLY A 35 -4.85 13.36 17.73
CA GLY A 35 -6.10 14.11 17.64
C GLY A 35 -6.64 14.29 16.22
N SER A 36 -6.14 13.54 15.22
CA SER A 36 -6.68 13.57 13.86
C SER A 36 -8.17 13.20 13.87
N PRO A 37 -9.07 14.08 13.39
CA PRO A 37 -10.49 13.77 13.30
C PRO A 37 -10.76 12.63 12.31
N THR A 38 -9.97 12.52 11.24
CA THR A 38 -10.07 11.43 10.26
C THR A 38 -9.75 10.08 10.90
N MET A 39 -8.64 9.99 11.65
CA MET A 39 -8.28 8.76 12.36
C MET A 39 -9.34 8.38 13.38
N ALA A 40 -9.84 9.35 14.15
CA ALA A 40 -10.90 9.12 15.12
C ALA A 40 -12.18 8.58 14.45
N SER A 41 -12.53 9.09 13.28
CA SER A 41 -13.67 8.60 12.50
C SER A 41 -13.46 7.17 11.99
N LEU A 42 -12.23 6.82 11.55
CA LEU A 42 -11.90 5.47 11.10
C LEU A 42 -12.02 4.46 12.24
N VAL A 43 -11.41 4.76 13.40
CA VAL A 43 -11.49 3.91 14.60
C VAL A 43 -12.94 3.76 15.07
N ALA A 44 -13.70 4.85 15.10
CA ALA A 44 -15.12 4.81 15.48
C ALA A 44 -15.96 3.97 14.52
N TYR A 45 -15.72 4.10 13.21
CA TYR A 45 -16.40 3.31 12.18
C TYR A 45 -16.09 1.82 12.34
N VAL A 46 -14.80 1.45 12.47
CA VAL A 46 -14.39 0.07 12.66
C VAL A 46 -15.03 -0.51 13.91
N ALA A 47 -14.92 0.16 15.06
CA ALA A 47 -15.56 -0.29 16.30
C ALA A 47 -17.07 -0.49 16.14
N GLN A 48 -17.75 0.39 15.40
CA GLN A 48 -19.19 0.32 15.15
C GLN A 48 -19.59 -0.87 14.27
N VAL A 49 -18.83 -1.18 13.22
CA VAL A 49 -19.17 -2.26 12.29
C VAL A 49 -18.66 -3.64 12.74
N THR A 50 -17.73 -3.68 13.69
CA THR A 50 -17.22 -4.93 14.26
C THR A 50 -17.95 -5.37 15.54
N ASP A 51 -18.72 -4.49 16.19
CA ASP A 51 -19.52 -4.82 17.38
C ASP A 51 -20.80 -5.57 16.99
N GLU A 52 -20.91 -6.85 17.37
CA GLU A 52 -22.08 -7.72 17.10
C GLU A 52 -23.40 -7.19 17.68
N THR A 53 -23.35 -6.30 18.67
CA THR A 53 -24.54 -5.68 19.26
C THR A 53 -24.95 -4.38 18.56
N SER A 54 -24.09 -3.85 17.69
CA SER A 54 -24.33 -2.65 16.91
C SER A 54 -25.37 -2.89 15.82
N ALA A 55 -26.27 -1.93 15.63
CA ALA A 55 -27.21 -1.95 14.51
C ALA A 55 -26.53 -1.83 13.14
N SER A 56 -25.23 -1.46 13.12
CA SER A 56 -24.40 -1.36 11.91
C SER A 56 -23.37 -2.49 11.81
N TYR A 57 -23.51 -3.56 12.61
CA TYR A 57 -22.64 -4.72 12.54
C TYR A 57 -22.58 -5.27 11.10
N VAL A 58 -21.36 -5.53 10.64
CA VAL A 58 -21.08 -6.19 9.37
C VAL A 58 -20.40 -7.53 9.70
N PRO A 59 -20.93 -8.69 9.22
CA PRO A 59 -20.25 -9.97 9.37
C PRO A 59 -18.84 -9.93 8.78
N GLU A 60 -17.88 -10.63 9.39
CA GLU A 60 -16.47 -10.59 8.98
C GLU A 60 -16.26 -10.86 7.48
N GLN A 61 -17.04 -11.79 6.91
CA GLN A 61 -16.95 -12.18 5.49
C GLN A 61 -17.39 -11.06 4.52
N GLU A 62 -18.10 -10.05 5.02
CA GLU A 62 -18.62 -8.91 4.25
C GLU A 62 -17.78 -7.64 4.45
N ARG A 63 -16.80 -7.65 5.36
CA ARG A 63 -15.92 -6.49 5.65
C ARG A 63 -14.85 -6.34 4.59
N ILE A 64 -15.21 -5.79 3.44
CA ILE A 64 -14.27 -5.57 2.34
C ILE A 64 -13.81 -4.11 2.33
N ALA A 65 -12.50 -3.88 2.37
CA ALA A 65 -11.88 -2.57 2.16
C ALA A 65 -11.10 -2.58 0.84
N MET A 66 -11.26 -1.52 0.05
CA MET A 66 -10.58 -1.36 -1.24
C MET A 66 -9.75 -0.08 -1.22
N PHE A 67 -8.49 -0.18 -1.62
CA PHE A 67 -7.60 0.96 -1.77
C PHE A 67 -7.16 1.08 -3.23
N ASP A 68 -7.05 2.31 -3.69
CA ASP A 68 -6.17 2.61 -4.82
C ASP A 68 -4.70 2.46 -4.36
N MET A 69 -3.76 2.40 -5.31
CA MET A 69 -2.33 2.28 -5.02
C MET A 69 -1.66 3.67 -5.10
N ASP A 70 -1.60 4.23 -6.30
CA ASP A 70 -0.91 5.49 -6.60
C ASP A 70 -1.64 6.67 -5.94
N GLY A 71 -0.90 7.56 -5.30
CA GLY A 71 -1.44 8.69 -4.55
C GLY A 71 -2.22 8.31 -3.27
N THR A 72 -2.41 7.01 -3.00
CA THR A 72 -3.23 6.51 -1.88
C THR A 72 -2.43 5.65 -0.90
N LEU A 73 -1.74 4.61 -1.37
CA LEU A 73 -0.87 3.76 -0.55
C LEU A 73 0.61 4.13 -0.75
N TYR A 74 0.98 4.63 -1.92
CA TYR A 74 2.34 5.00 -2.29
C TYR A 74 2.35 6.26 -3.18
N GLY A 75 3.44 7.01 -3.13
CA GLY A 75 3.52 8.34 -3.75
C GLY A 75 3.55 8.34 -5.29
N GLU A 76 2.83 9.30 -5.89
CA GLU A 76 2.70 9.43 -7.36
C GLU A 76 3.19 10.77 -7.94
N LEU A 77 3.55 11.74 -7.10
CA LEU A 77 3.78 13.13 -7.55
C LEU A 77 5.24 13.52 -7.72
N PHE A 78 6.18 12.81 -7.08
CA PHE A 78 7.59 13.15 -7.22
C PHE A 78 8.45 11.87 -7.18
N PRO A 79 9.18 11.54 -8.27
CA PRO A 79 9.18 12.24 -9.55
C PRO A 79 7.84 12.09 -10.31
N THR A 80 7.26 10.89 -10.44
CA THR A 80 5.93 10.58 -11.03
C THR A 80 5.52 9.18 -10.56
N TYR A 81 4.53 8.55 -11.21
CA TYR A 81 4.15 7.14 -11.03
C TYR A 81 5.36 6.19 -11.12
N PHE A 82 5.34 5.12 -10.33
CA PHE A 82 6.44 4.15 -10.30
C PHE A 82 6.65 3.47 -11.66
N ASP A 83 5.57 3.12 -12.36
CA ASP A 83 5.63 2.45 -13.67
C ASP A 83 6.22 3.33 -14.78
N GLU A 84 5.94 4.63 -14.75
CA GLU A 84 6.58 5.62 -15.63
C GLU A 84 8.07 5.77 -15.31
N CYS A 85 8.44 5.82 -14.02
CA CYS A 85 9.86 5.84 -13.62
C CYS A 85 10.60 4.59 -14.09
N LEU A 86 9.96 3.42 -13.97
CA LEU A 86 10.50 2.15 -14.43
C LEU A 86 10.70 2.12 -15.96
N LEU A 87 9.75 2.70 -16.72
CA LEU A 87 9.87 2.86 -18.16
C LEU A 87 11.03 3.77 -18.54
N LEU A 88 11.15 4.95 -17.93
CA LEU A 88 12.24 5.88 -18.19
C LEU A 88 13.60 5.23 -17.85
N HIS A 89 13.69 4.51 -16.73
CA HIS A 89 14.88 3.74 -16.38
C HIS A 89 15.24 2.73 -17.48
N ARG A 90 14.27 1.93 -17.92
CA ARG A 90 14.47 0.94 -18.98
C ARG A 90 14.93 1.57 -20.30
N LEU A 91 14.42 2.74 -20.67
CA LEU A 91 14.74 3.39 -21.96
C LEU A 91 16.06 4.18 -21.93
N LEU A 92 16.46 4.72 -20.77
CA LEU A 92 17.57 5.66 -20.65
C LEU A 92 18.80 5.08 -19.96
N HIS A 93 18.59 4.28 -18.92
CA HIS A 93 19.59 3.96 -17.90
C HIS A 93 19.94 2.48 -17.82
N ASP A 94 19.12 1.60 -18.41
CA ASP A 94 19.42 0.17 -18.52
C ASP A 94 20.38 -0.13 -19.69
N GLU A 95 21.65 -0.39 -19.37
CA GLU A 95 22.70 -0.71 -20.36
C GLU A 95 22.46 -2.02 -21.13
N THR A 96 21.58 -2.90 -20.62
CA THR A 96 21.24 -4.18 -21.27
C THR A 96 20.14 -4.03 -22.32
N TYR A 97 19.52 -2.86 -22.41
CA TYR A 97 18.43 -2.57 -23.33
C TYR A 97 18.80 -1.48 -24.33
N GLU A 98 18.74 -1.81 -25.62
CA GLU A 98 18.91 -0.84 -26.70
C GLU A 98 17.55 -0.28 -27.13
N ALA A 99 17.16 0.85 -26.53
CA ALA A 99 15.96 1.57 -26.94
C ALA A 99 16.08 2.08 -28.39
N SER A 100 14.95 2.10 -29.11
CA SER A 100 14.93 2.71 -30.45
C SER A 100 15.27 4.20 -30.37
N THR A 101 15.75 4.78 -31.47
CA THR A 101 16.03 6.22 -31.54
C THR A 101 14.81 7.07 -31.18
N GLU A 102 13.61 6.63 -31.57
CA GLU A 102 12.36 7.31 -31.26
C GLU A 102 12.03 7.24 -29.76
N ASP A 103 12.07 6.04 -29.16
CA ASP A 103 11.74 5.85 -27.75
C ASP A 103 12.75 6.57 -26.84
N ARG A 104 14.03 6.52 -27.19
CA ARG A 104 15.07 7.23 -26.45
C ARG A 104 14.90 8.74 -26.54
N ALA A 105 14.53 9.27 -27.71
CA ALA A 105 14.28 10.70 -27.88
C ALA A 105 13.06 11.15 -27.08
N TRP A 106 11.98 10.37 -27.08
CA TRP A 106 10.81 10.62 -26.25
C TRP A 106 11.15 10.57 -24.75
N ALA A 107 11.87 9.54 -24.30
CA ALA A 107 12.21 9.37 -22.88
C ALA A 107 13.10 10.51 -22.36
N LEU A 108 14.07 10.97 -23.16
CA LEU A 108 14.89 12.14 -22.81
C LEU A 108 14.04 13.40 -22.65
N ALA A 109 13.05 13.60 -23.52
CA ALA A 109 12.15 14.74 -23.44
C ALA A 109 11.19 14.61 -22.24
N ALA A 110 10.68 13.41 -21.96
CA ALA A 110 9.80 13.13 -20.83
C ALA A 110 10.52 13.32 -19.49
N GLU A 111 11.73 12.76 -19.32
CA GLU A 111 12.54 12.94 -18.11
C GLU A 111 12.89 14.43 -17.89
N ALA A 112 13.23 15.16 -18.96
CA ALA A 112 13.47 16.60 -18.86
C ALA A 112 12.22 17.38 -18.42
N ALA A 113 11.06 17.10 -19.05
CA ALA A 113 9.78 17.74 -18.74
C ALA A 113 9.40 17.51 -17.27
N LEU A 114 9.48 16.25 -16.83
CA LEU A 114 9.24 15.78 -15.47
C LEU A 114 10.05 16.58 -14.43
N MET A 115 11.36 16.71 -14.67
CA MET A 115 12.25 17.42 -13.75
C MET A 115 12.03 18.93 -13.73
N SER A 116 11.44 19.50 -14.80
CA SER A 116 11.05 20.91 -14.87
C SER A 116 9.61 21.20 -14.45
N GLY A 117 8.79 20.18 -14.18
CA GLY A 117 7.35 20.33 -13.94
C GLY A 117 6.55 20.76 -15.17
N GLU A 118 7.08 20.47 -16.36
CA GLU A 118 6.41 20.70 -17.64
C GLU A 118 5.59 19.47 -18.05
N PRO A 119 4.56 19.62 -18.91
CA PRO A 119 3.78 18.49 -19.40
C PRO A 119 4.65 17.47 -20.15
N GLU A 120 4.31 16.19 -19.97
CA GLU A 120 4.88 15.09 -20.75
C GLU A 120 4.76 15.36 -22.26
N PRO A 121 5.79 15.05 -23.07
CA PRO A 121 5.71 15.20 -24.51
C PRO A 121 4.66 14.28 -25.13
N ASP A 122 3.90 14.81 -26.08
CA ASP A 122 2.94 14.02 -26.85
C ASP A 122 3.60 12.79 -27.50
N SER A 123 2.89 11.67 -27.47
CA SER A 123 3.29 10.42 -28.13
C SER A 123 2.07 9.76 -28.80
N PRO A 124 2.23 9.14 -29.99
CA PRO A 124 1.18 8.35 -30.60
C PRO A 124 0.89 7.05 -29.81
N ARG A 125 1.81 6.63 -28.94
CA ARG A 125 1.67 5.47 -28.04
C ARG A 125 1.48 5.98 -26.62
N SER A 126 0.67 5.29 -25.82
CA SER A 126 0.65 5.56 -24.37
C SER A 126 1.92 5.03 -23.70
N SER A 127 2.28 5.59 -22.55
CA SER A 127 3.37 5.06 -21.70
C SER A 127 3.20 3.57 -21.39
N ALA A 128 1.96 3.12 -21.15
CA ALA A 128 1.64 1.70 -20.96
C ALA A 128 1.93 0.84 -22.20
N GLN A 129 1.69 1.34 -23.42
CA GLN A 129 2.04 0.63 -24.65
C GLN A 129 3.56 0.56 -24.83
N MET A 130 4.26 1.67 -24.59
CA MET A 130 5.73 1.71 -24.65
C MET A 130 6.36 0.77 -23.61
N ALA A 131 5.81 0.70 -22.40
CA ALA A 131 6.24 -0.26 -21.38
C ALA A 131 6.03 -1.71 -21.84
N ALA A 132 4.85 -2.05 -22.38
CA ALA A 132 4.60 -3.38 -22.91
C ALA A 132 5.61 -3.78 -24.00
N GLU A 133 6.00 -2.85 -24.87
CA GLU A 133 7.01 -3.05 -25.91
C GLU A 133 8.43 -3.18 -25.32
N ALA A 134 8.81 -2.34 -24.36
CA ALA A 134 10.15 -2.31 -23.77
C ALA A 134 10.48 -3.55 -22.92
N PHE A 135 9.45 -4.21 -22.38
CA PHE A 135 9.56 -5.42 -21.57
C PHE A 135 9.10 -6.70 -22.32
N GLN A 136 8.77 -6.61 -23.61
CA GLN A 136 8.15 -7.72 -24.35
C GLN A 136 8.98 -9.02 -24.41
N SER A 137 10.31 -8.93 -24.27
CA SER A 137 11.21 -10.08 -24.32
C SER A 137 11.32 -10.80 -22.98
N PHE A 138 10.75 -10.25 -21.90
CA PHE A 138 10.86 -10.82 -20.57
C PHE A 138 9.83 -11.93 -20.34
N THR A 139 10.27 -12.97 -19.67
CA THR A 139 9.40 -13.85 -18.90
C THR A 139 8.77 -13.08 -17.72
N VAL A 140 7.72 -13.65 -17.13
CA VAL A 140 7.08 -13.06 -15.94
C VAL A 140 8.09 -12.95 -14.79
N GLU A 141 8.95 -13.95 -14.62
CA GLU A 141 9.97 -13.99 -13.57
C GLU A 141 11.06 -12.93 -13.78
N GLU A 142 11.50 -12.72 -15.03
CA GLU A 142 12.47 -11.67 -15.36
C GLU A 142 11.89 -10.28 -15.12
N TYR A 143 10.63 -10.04 -15.49
CA TYR A 143 9.95 -8.78 -15.21
C TYR A 143 9.84 -8.50 -13.72
N ARG A 144 9.42 -9.49 -12.93
CA ARG A 144 9.33 -9.36 -11.47
C ARG A 144 10.70 -9.07 -10.84
N ALA A 145 11.74 -9.77 -11.28
CA ALA A 145 13.11 -9.53 -10.82
C ALA A 145 13.60 -8.12 -11.18
N TYR A 146 13.26 -7.62 -12.37
CA TYR A 146 13.61 -6.27 -12.82
C TYR A 146 12.89 -5.20 -11.99
N VAL A 147 11.59 -5.36 -11.71
CA VAL A 147 10.84 -4.45 -10.82
C VAL A 147 11.50 -4.40 -9.44
N ARG A 148 11.86 -5.56 -8.88
CA ARG A 148 12.52 -5.66 -7.57
C ARG A 148 13.89 -4.98 -7.57
N ALA A 149 14.67 -5.14 -8.63
CA ALA A 149 15.95 -4.44 -8.75
C ALA A 149 15.74 -2.92 -8.81
N PHE A 150 14.74 -2.45 -9.55
CA PHE A 150 14.43 -1.01 -9.62
C PHE A 150 13.92 -0.44 -8.29
N MET A 151 13.24 -1.23 -7.46
CA MET A 151 12.86 -0.81 -6.11
C MET A 151 14.07 -0.45 -5.23
N ASP A 152 15.25 -1.03 -5.50
CA ASP A 152 16.48 -0.73 -4.77
C ASP A 152 17.21 0.51 -5.31
N GLU A 153 16.78 1.07 -6.44
CA GLU A 153 17.37 2.30 -6.99
C GLU A 153 17.03 3.52 -6.11
N PRO A 154 17.95 4.50 -6.00
CA PRO A 154 17.69 5.73 -5.27
C PRO A 154 16.47 6.48 -5.83
N ALA A 155 15.52 6.83 -4.97
CA ALA A 155 14.35 7.60 -5.36
C ALA A 155 14.73 9.04 -5.69
N VAL A 156 14.47 9.46 -6.93
CA VAL A 156 14.77 10.82 -7.39
C VAL A 156 14.03 11.85 -6.51
N GLY A 157 14.76 12.87 -6.05
CA GLY A 157 14.21 13.94 -5.20
C GLY A 157 14.25 13.63 -3.69
N PHE A 158 14.63 12.42 -3.28
CA PHE A 158 14.72 12.03 -1.88
C PHE A 158 16.17 11.67 -1.49
N VAL A 159 16.58 12.05 -0.29
CA VAL A 159 17.92 11.74 0.22
C VAL A 159 17.87 10.47 1.05
N GLY A 160 18.57 9.44 0.60
CA GLY A 160 18.71 8.17 1.33
C GLY A 160 17.45 7.30 1.34
N MET A 161 16.59 7.46 0.33
CA MET A 161 15.39 6.65 0.14
C MET A 161 15.47 5.93 -1.22
N THR A 162 14.97 4.71 -1.31
CA THR A 162 14.82 3.98 -2.58
C THR A 162 13.39 4.03 -3.11
N TYR A 163 13.19 3.65 -4.36
CA TYR A 163 11.84 3.54 -4.94
C TYR A 163 10.96 2.51 -4.22
N GLY A 164 11.51 1.51 -3.53
CA GLY A 164 10.73 0.56 -2.74
C GLY A 164 10.12 1.16 -1.45
N GLU A 165 10.60 2.33 -1.01
CA GLU A 165 10.24 2.91 0.29
C GLU A 165 9.17 4.01 0.20
N GLY A 166 8.62 4.29 -0.99
CA GLY A 166 7.67 5.39 -1.26
C GLY A 166 6.27 5.25 -0.66
N PHE A 167 6.05 4.35 0.30
CA PHE A 167 4.75 4.09 0.91
C PHE A 167 4.37 5.15 1.96
N TYR A 168 3.08 5.51 2.01
CA TYR A 168 2.55 6.34 3.08
C TYR A 168 2.36 5.52 4.36
N LEU A 169 3.29 5.65 5.30
CA LEU A 169 3.27 4.90 6.57
C LEU A 169 1.93 4.97 7.35
N PRO A 170 1.19 6.11 7.41
CA PRO A 170 -0.14 6.13 8.01
C PRO A 170 -1.15 5.20 7.32
N MET A 171 -1.03 5.03 6.00
CA MET A 171 -1.90 4.18 5.20
C MET A 171 -1.51 2.71 5.31
N VAL A 172 -0.21 2.39 5.38
CA VAL A 172 0.28 1.06 5.75
C VAL A 172 -0.29 0.63 7.10
N ALA A 173 -0.22 1.52 8.10
CA ALA A 173 -0.79 1.27 9.42
C ALA A 173 -2.31 1.12 9.42
N LEU A 174 -3.03 1.83 8.53
CA LEU A 174 -4.47 1.66 8.36
C LEU A 174 -4.81 0.31 7.73
N VAL A 175 -4.06 -0.15 6.72
CA VAL A 175 -4.24 -1.48 6.12
C VAL A 175 -4.08 -2.57 7.17
N GLN A 176 -3.00 -2.51 7.96
CA GLN A 176 -2.79 -3.44 9.06
C GLN A 176 -3.95 -3.38 10.06
N TYR A 177 -4.36 -2.17 10.47
CA TYR A 177 -5.45 -1.99 11.43
C TYR A 177 -6.76 -2.62 10.95
N LEU A 178 -7.14 -2.40 9.69
CA LEU A 178 -8.34 -3.00 9.10
C LEU A 178 -8.24 -4.53 9.06
N PHE A 179 -7.09 -5.07 8.63
CA PHE A 179 -6.85 -6.51 8.61
C PHE A 179 -6.99 -7.14 10.01
N GLU A 180 -6.41 -6.51 11.03
CA GLU A 180 -6.50 -6.97 12.43
C GLU A 180 -7.94 -6.95 12.98
N HIS A 181 -8.84 -6.17 12.35
CA HIS A 181 -10.26 -6.09 12.69
C HIS A 181 -11.16 -6.94 11.76
N GLY A 182 -10.56 -7.88 11.03
CA GLY A 182 -11.26 -8.86 10.20
C GLY A 182 -11.75 -8.30 8.86
N PHE A 183 -11.16 -7.19 8.38
CA PHE A 183 -11.41 -6.76 7.01
C PHE A 183 -10.57 -7.56 6.02
N THR A 184 -11.19 -7.94 4.91
CA THR A 184 -10.48 -8.37 3.71
C THR A 184 -10.09 -7.12 2.91
N VAL A 185 -8.80 -6.86 2.81
CA VAL A 185 -8.26 -5.68 2.11
C VAL A 185 -7.84 -6.03 0.69
N PHE A 186 -8.26 -5.21 -0.28
CA PHE A 186 -7.90 -5.29 -1.69
C PHE A 186 -7.22 -4.01 -2.16
N ILE A 187 -6.43 -4.15 -3.23
CA ILE A 187 -5.94 -3.04 -4.05
C ILE A 187 -6.63 -3.08 -5.41
N SER A 188 -7.08 -1.93 -5.90
CA SER A 188 -7.59 -1.73 -7.26
C SER A 188 -6.93 -0.50 -7.86
N SER A 189 -5.86 -0.70 -8.64
CA SER A 189 -5.08 0.38 -9.25
C SER A 189 -5.18 0.40 -10.77
N GLY A 190 -4.90 1.57 -11.37
CA GLY A 190 -4.71 1.71 -12.81
C GLY A 190 -3.38 1.14 -13.32
N SER A 191 -2.38 0.99 -12.44
CA SER A 191 -1.06 0.45 -12.78
C SER A 191 -1.08 -1.05 -13.04
N GLU A 192 0.00 -1.54 -13.66
CA GLU A 192 0.15 -2.95 -14.03
C GLU A 192 0.18 -3.85 -12.80
N ARG A 193 -0.63 -4.92 -12.84
CA ARG A 193 -0.89 -5.79 -11.68
C ARG A 193 0.35 -6.54 -11.19
N ALA A 194 1.21 -7.06 -12.07
CA ALA A 194 2.41 -7.79 -11.67
C ALA A 194 3.42 -6.85 -10.98
N LEU A 195 3.58 -5.63 -11.47
CA LEU A 195 4.37 -4.57 -10.85
C LEU A 195 3.85 -4.23 -9.46
N VAL A 196 2.54 -3.95 -9.33
CA VAL A 196 1.94 -3.64 -8.02
C VAL A 196 2.16 -4.80 -7.04
N ARG A 197 2.00 -6.06 -7.50
CA ARG A 197 2.24 -7.24 -6.65
C ARG A 197 3.67 -7.34 -6.13
N GLU A 198 4.67 -6.98 -6.92
CA GLU A 198 6.06 -6.94 -6.46
C GLU A 198 6.31 -5.77 -5.51
N LEU A 199 5.87 -4.57 -5.89
CA LEU A 199 6.10 -3.34 -5.12
C LEU A 199 5.58 -3.46 -3.69
N ILE A 200 4.40 -4.06 -3.52
CA ILE A 200 3.76 -4.17 -2.20
C ILE A 200 4.24 -5.36 -1.38
N GLN A 201 4.98 -6.31 -1.95
CA GLN A 201 5.14 -7.65 -1.39
C GLN A 201 5.69 -7.62 0.05
N ASP A 202 6.71 -6.81 0.29
CA ASP A 202 7.39 -6.78 1.58
C ASP A 202 6.74 -5.78 2.55
N THR A 203 6.02 -4.78 2.04
CA THR A 203 5.41 -3.70 2.85
C THR A 203 3.96 -3.98 3.23
N LEU A 204 3.13 -4.45 2.29
CA LEU A 204 1.68 -4.70 2.51
C LEU A 204 1.29 -6.16 2.28
N GLY A 205 2.15 -6.97 1.65
CA GLY A 205 1.90 -8.38 1.36
C GLY A 205 1.46 -9.24 2.56
N PRO A 206 1.92 -8.99 3.82
CA PRO A 206 1.40 -9.69 5.00
C PRO A 206 -0.11 -9.55 5.21
N TRP A 207 -0.72 -8.47 4.72
CA TRP A 207 -2.15 -8.15 4.90
C TRP A 207 -2.93 -8.19 3.58
N ILE A 208 -2.25 -8.03 2.44
CA ILE A 208 -2.81 -8.00 1.09
C ILE A 208 -2.08 -9.04 0.22
N PRO A 209 -2.49 -10.32 0.24
CA PRO A 209 -1.93 -11.32 -0.65
C PRO A 209 -2.17 -10.97 -2.12
N SER A 210 -1.32 -11.51 -3.02
CA SER A 210 -1.30 -11.13 -4.43
C SER A 210 -2.62 -11.34 -5.19
N ASP A 211 -3.46 -12.27 -4.74
CA ASP A 211 -4.78 -12.54 -5.32
C ASP A 211 -5.81 -11.46 -5.00
N ARG A 212 -5.49 -10.53 -4.08
CA ARG A 212 -6.28 -9.34 -3.73
C ARG A 212 -5.78 -8.06 -4.39
N VAL A 213 -4.85 -8.18 -5.33
CA VAL A 213 -4.36 -7.08 -6.16
C VAL A 213 -5.03 -7.14 -7.53
N ILE A 214 -5.84 -6.13 -7.80
CA ILE A 214 -6.49 -5.86 -9.08
C ILE A 214 -5.76 -4.68 -9.72
N GLY A 215 -5.41 -4.83 -10.99
CA GLY A 215 -4.71 -3.82 -11.75
C GLY A 215 -4.84 -4.06 -13.25
N SER A 216 -4.27 -3.15 -14.04
CA SER A 216 -4.13 -3.33 -15.47
C SER A 216 -3.31 -4.57 -15.79
N SER A 217 -3.56 -5.20 -16.94
CA SER A 217 -2.84 -6.40 -17.34
C SER A 217 -2.46 -6.32 -18.81
N PHE A 218 -1.22 -6.68 -19.12
CA PHE A 218 -0.76 -6.88 -20.49
C PHE A 218 -1.04 -8.30 -20.97
N SER A 219 -1.09 -8.49 -22.28
CA SER A 219 -1.23 -9.81 -22.88
C SER A 219 0.07 -10.60 -22.73
N LEU A 220 -0.02 -11.84 -22.24
CA LEU A 220 1.12 -12.75 -22.18
C LEU A 220 1.02 -13.76 -23.32
N THR A 221 2.14 -13.96 -24.03
CA THR A 221 2.25 -15.02 -25.05
C THR A 221 2.97 -16.21 -24.44
N ALA A 222 2.28 -17.34 -24.32
CA ALA A 222 2.93 -18.58 -23.92
C ALA A 222 3.62 -19.23 -25.13
N THR A 223 4.94 -19.41 -25.06
CA THR A 223 5.71 -20.15 -26.06
C THR A 223 5.96 -21.58 -25.56
N GLY A 224 5.96 -22.56 -26.47
CA GLY A 224 6.13 -23.98 -26.10
C GLY A 224 4.87 -24.67 -25.57
N GLN A 225 3.69 -24.07 -25.77
CA GLN A 225 2.42 -24.79 -25.62
C GLN A 225 2.07 -25.54 -26.91
N GLY A 226 2.58 -26.77 -27.04
CA GLY A 226 2.17 -27.74 -28.08
C GLY A 226 2.91 -27.61 -29.41
#